data_AF-A0A8B7P163-F1
#
_entry.id   AF-A0A8B7P163-F1
#
_cell.length_a   1.000
_cell.length_b   1.000
_cell.length_c   1.000
_cell.angle_alpha   90.00
_cell.angle_beta   90.00
_cell.angle_gamma   90.00
#
_symmetry.space_group_name_H-M   'P 1'
#
loop_
_entity.id
_entity.type
_entity.pdbx_description
1 polymer ?
#
loop_
_entity_poly.entity_id
_entity_poly.type
_entity_poly.pdbx_seq_one_letter_code
_entity_poly.pdbx_strand_id
1 'polypeptide(L)'
;MNAKVVVMFVMLVMVTLTTGRPQTADSSPPVRYNFDWGVLDAESGQNFGHSEAREADFTSGQYYVQLPDGRRQMVTYRVDGDSGFVVDVNYLR
;
A
#
# COMPACT_ATOMS: atom_id res chain seq x y z
N MET A 1 19.62 38.53 40.94
CA MET A 1 19.35 37.32 40.12
C MET A 1 20.06 37.45 38.80
N ASN A 2 20.78 36.41 38.37
CA ASN A 2 21.74 36.48 37.27
C ASN A 2 20.99 36.23 35.96
N ALA A 3 21.12 37.10 34.96
CA ALA A 3 20.39 36.97 33.69
C ALA A 3 20.58 35.59 33.03
N LYS A 4 21.75 34.95 33.23
CA LYS A 4 22.04 33.57 32.78
C LYS A 4 21.20 32.49 33.47
N VAL A 5 20.85 32.67 34.76
CA VAL A 5 20.03 31.73 35.53
C VAL A 5 18.55 31.85 35.16
N VAL A 6 18.08 33.07 34.86
CA VAL A 6 16.70 33.32 34.42
C VAL A 6 16.46 32.73 33.02
N VAL A 7 17.40 32.89 32.09
CA VAL A 7 17.29 32.34 30.71
C VAL A 7 17.26 30.80 30.71
N MET A 8 18.03 30.14 31.58
CA MET A 8 18.05 28.68 31.68
C MET A 8 16.75 28.12 32.28
N PHE A 9 16.13 28.84 33.23
CA PHE A 9 14.82 28.49 33.77
C PHE A 9 13.68 28.71 32.76
N VAL A 10 13.76 29.77 31.95
CA VAL A 10 12.77 30.04 30.88
C VAL A 10 12.87 29.01 29.75
N MET A 11 14.08 28.56 29.39
CA MET A 11 14.25 27.46 28.43
C MET A 11 13.74 26.11 28.96
N LEU A 12 13.89 25.84 30.26
CA LEU A 12 13.38 24.60 30.87
C LEU A 12 11.84 24.54 30.85
N VAL A 13 11.17 25.68 31.02
CA VAL A 13 9.69 25.76 30.96
C VAL A 13 9.17 25.63 29.52
N MET A 14 9.85 26.24 28.53
CA MET A 14 9.47 26.14 27.11
C MET A 14 9.60 24.72 26.53
N VAL A 15 10.49 23.87 27.07
CA VAL A 15 10.64 22.47 26.65
C VAL A 15 9.53 21.57 27.19
N THR A 16 8.84 21.96 28.27
CA THR A 16 7.77 21.12 28.88
C THR A 16 6.37 21.29 28.28
N LEU A 17 6.18 22.21 27.32
CA LEU A 17 4.87 22.47 26.70
C LEU A 17 4.72 21.91 25.27
N THR A 18 5.74 21.22 24.74
CA THR A 18 5.66 20.58 23.41
C THR A 18 5.25 19.13 23.46
N THR A 19 4.64 18.64 24.56
CA THR A 19 3.98 17.33 24.58
C THR A 19 3.03 17.29 23.39
N GLY A 20 3.44 16.56 22.34
CA GLY A 20 2.66 16.42 21.12
C GLY A 20 1.25 16.05 21.51
N ARG A 21 0.26 16.72 20.92
CA ARG A 21 -1.15 16.40 21.14
C ARG A 21 -1.28 14.88 21.06
N PRO A 22 -1.96 14.21 22.01
CA PRO A 22 -2.25 12.80 21.84
C PRO A 22 -2.91 12.67 20.48
N GLN A 23 -2.21 11.99 19.56
CA GLN A 23 -2.75 11.66 18.27
C GLN A 23 -3.92 10.74 18.61
N THR A 24 -5.13 11.28 18.62
CA THR A 24 -6.35 10.48 18.72
C THR A 24 -6.20 9.41 17.66
N ALA A 25 -6.03 8.16 18.10
CA ALA A 25 -5.94 7.03 17.20
C ALA A 25 -7.17 7.12 16.30
N ASP A 26 -6.94 7.38 15.02
CA ASP A 26 -7.98 7.51 14.03
C ASP A 26 -8.67 6.13 14.00
N SER A 27 -9.83 6.00 14.64
CA SER A 27 -10.56 4.72 14.74
C SER A 27 -11.31 4.43 13.44
N SER A 28 -10.72 4.80 12.31
CA SER A 28 -11.23 4.48 11.00
C SER A 28 -11.19 2.97 10.82
N PRO A 29 -12.26 2.34 10.30
CA PRO A 29 -12.27 0.91 10.05
C PRO A 29 -11.14 0.55 9.08
N PRO A 30 -10.61 -0.69 9.15
CA PRO A 30 -9.56 -1.13 8.24
C PRO A 30 -10.02 -0.98 6.78
N VAL A 31 -9.13 -0.45 5.94
CA VAL A 31 -9.39 -0.26 4.51
C VAL A 31 -9.71 -1.60 3.85
N ARG A 32 -10.76 -1.61 3.02
CA ARG A 32 -11.21 -2.79 2.29
C ARG A 32 -11.70 -2.41 0.90
N TYR A 33 -11.24 -3.13 -0.11
CA TYR A 33 -11.77 -3.05 -1.48
C TYR A 33 -11.55 -4.36 -2.22
N ASN A 34 -12.30 -4.53 -3.30
CA ASN A 34 -12.12 -5.59 -4.28
C ASN A 34 -12.52 -5.04 -5.65
N PHE A 35 -11.71 -5.27 -6.66
CA PHE A 35 -12.03 -4.96 -8.04
C PHE A 35 -11.56 -6.07 -8.97
N ASP A 36 -12.24 -6.14 -10.11
CA ASP A 36 -11.87 -6.96 -11.25
C ASP A 36 -12.25 -6.22 -12.53
N TRP A 37 -11.40 -6.32 -13.55
CA TRP A 37 -11.71 -5.87 -14.90
C TRP A 37 -10.94 -6.68 -15.93
N GLY A 38 -11.45 -6.70 -17.17
CA GLY A 38 -10.79 -7.37 -18.27
C GLY A 38 -11.18 -6.78 -19.62
N VAL A 39 -10.30 -6.97 -20.59
CA VAL A 39 -10.51 -6.69 -22.01
C VAL A 39 -10.41 -8.00 -22.76
N LEU A 40 -11.45 -8.30 -23.54
CA LEU A 40 -11.47 -9.40 -24.49
C LEU A 40 -11.93 -8.84 -25.84
N ASP A 41 -10.95 -8.57 -26.71
CA ASP A 41 -11.21 -8.10 -28.06
C ASP A 41 -10.81 -9.18 -29.08
N ALA A 42 -11.83 -9.76 -29.71
CA ALA A 42 -11.66 -10.81 -30.70
C ALA A 42 -11.06 -10.31 -32.02
N GLU A 43 -11.24 -9.02 -32.36
CA GLU A 43 -10.76 -8.47 -33.64
C GLU A 43 -9.25 -8.22 -33.59
N SER A 44 -8.77 -7.58 -32.53
CA SER A 44 -7.33 -7.35 -32.34
C SER A 44 -6.60 -8.53 -31.69
N GLY A 45 -7.33 -9.50 -31.13
CA GLY A 45 -6.76 -10.62 -30.37
C GLY A 45 -6.28 -10.23 -28.97
N GLN A 46 -6.58 -9.01 -28.52
CA GLN A 46 -6.16 -8.51 -27.22
C GLN A 46 -6.98 -9.14 -26.10
N ASN A 47 -6.28 -9.76 -25.15
CA ASN A 47 -6.89 -10.39 -23.99
C ASN A 47 -6.03 -10.18 -22.75
N PHE A 48 -6.50 -9.35 -21.82
CA PHE A 48 -5.79 -9.00 -20.60
C PHE A 48 -6.77 -8.55 -19.50
N GLY A 49 -6.37 -8.64 -18.24
CA GLY A 49 -7.24 -8.28 -17.14
C GLY A 49 -6.54 -8.31 -15.79
N HIS A 50 -7.19 -7.70 -14.79
CA HIS A 50 -6.64 -7.45 -13.47
C HIS A 50 -7.71 -7.69 -12.42
N SER A 51 -7.37 -8.42 -11.36
CA SER A 51 -8.11 -8.42 -10.10
C SER A 51 -7.21 -8.12 -8.92
N GLU A 52 -7.75 -7.43 -7.92
CA GLU A 52 -7.08 -7.18 -6.65
C GLU A 52 -8.09 -7.05 -5.52
N ALA A 53 -7.74 -7.60 -4.36
CA ALA A 53 -8.45 -7.40 -3.12
C ALA A 53 -7.49 -6.88 -2.05
N ARG A 54 -8.01 -6.01 -1.18
CA ARG A 54 -7.32 -5.56 0.03
C ARG A 54 -8.20 -5.73 1.26
N GLU A 55 -7.59 -6.24 2.32
CA GLU A 55 -8.14 -6.31 3.65
C GLU A 55 -7.09 -5.83 4.66
N ALA A 56 -7.29 -4.65 5.26
CA ALA A 56 -6.33 -4.04 6.17
C ALA A 56 -4.91 -3.94 5.54
N ASP A 57 -3.95 -4.73 6.02
CA ASP A 57 -2.56 -4.76 5.58
C ASP A 57 -2.27 -5.88 4.55
N PHE A 58 -3.29 -6.66 4.20
CA PHE A 58 -3.19 -7.72 3.21
C PHE A 58 -3.73 -7.22 1.87
N THR A 59 -2.87 -7.19 0.85
CA THR A 59 -3.27 -6.98 -0.55
C THR A 59 -2.86 -8.19 -1.36
N SER A 60 -3.75 -8.70 -2.21
CA SER A 60 -3.42 -9.75 -3.17
C SER A 60 -4.14 -9.53 -4.48
N GLY A 61 -3.49 -9.85 -5.59
CA GLY A 61 -4.09 -9.69 -6.91
C GLY A 61 -3.37 -10.48 -7.98
N GLN A 62 -3.91 -10.38 -9.18
CA GLN A 62 -3.32 -10.93 -10.38
C GLN A 62 -3.57 -10.02 -11.59
N TYR A 63 -2.59 -9.95 -12.48
CA TYR A 63 -2.76 -9.40 -13.82
C TYR A 63 -2.34 -10.43 -14.86
N TYR A 64 -3.02 -10.48 -16.00
CA TYR A 64 -2.66 -11.38 -17.09
C TYR A 64 -2.67 -10.67 -18.44
N VAL A 65 -1.83 -11.16 -19.37
CA VAL A 65 -1.76 -10.72 -20.76
C VAL A 65 -1.60 -11.93 -21.68
N GLN A 66 -2.41 -11.98 -22.73
CA GLN A 66 -2.23 -12.90 -23.85
C GLN A 66 -1.09 -12.40 -24.73
N LEU A 67 -0.05 -13.21 -24.89
CA LEU A 67 1.13 -12.88 -25.68
C LEU A 67 0.95 -13.30 -27.15
N PRO A 68 1.67 -12.65 -28.10
CA PRO A 68 1.63 -13.00 -29.52
C PRO A 68 2.09 -14.43 -29.85
N ASP A 69 2.87 -15.05 -28.95
CA ASP A 69 3.32 -16.45 -29.11
C ASP A 69 2.29 -17.49 -28.61
N GLY A 70 1.08 -17.03 -28.27
CA GLY A 70 -0.02 -17.86 -27.78
C GLY A 70 0.02 -18.16 -26.28
N ARG A 71 1.10 -17.83 -25.57
CA ARG A 71 1.16 -18.01 -24.12
C ARG A 71 0.35 -16.94 -23.40
N ARG A 72 -0.17 -17.27 -22.21
CA ARG A 72 -0.68 -16.28 -21.25
C ARG A 72 0.37 -16.01 -20.19
N GLN A 73 0.88 -14.78 -20.14
CA GLN A 73 1.63 -14.32 -18.99
C GLN A 73 0.64 -14.03 -17.85
N MET A 74 0.89 -14.61 -16.67
CA MET A 74 0.10 -14.36 -15.47
C MET A 74 1.04 -13.96 -14.34
N VAL A 75 0.76 -12.80 -13.74
CA VAL A 75 1.49 -12.24 -12.61
C VAL A 75 0.57 -12.29 -11.41
N THR A 76 0.93 -13.06 -10.40
CA THR A 76 0.19 -13.12 -9.13
C THR A 76 1.06 -12.47 -8.06
N TYR A 77 0.47 -11.61 -7.23
CA TYR A 77 1.22 -10.87 -6.23
C TYR A 77 0.48 -10.77 -4.91
N ARG A 78 1.25 -10.57 -3.82
CA ARG A 78 0.73 -10.30 -2.49
C ARG A 78 1.63 -9.35 -1.70
N VAL A 79 1.01 -8.63 -0.78
CA VAL A 79 1.63 -7.84 0.29
C VAL A 79 0.95 -8.24 1.59
N ASP A 80 1.74 -8.60 2.59
CA ASP A 80 1.31 -9.08 3.91
C ASP A 80 2.15 -8.37 4.97
N GLY A 81 1.61 -7.25 5.48
CA GLY A 81 2.31 -6.40 6.45
C GLY A 81 3.70 -5.98 5.93
N ASP A 82 4.74 -6.44 6.63
CA ASP A 82 6.14 -6.11 6.32
C ASP A 82 6.77 -6.99 5.22
N SER A 83 6.01 -7.87 4.55
CA SER A 83 6.54 -8.78 3.52
C SER A 83 7.14 -8.07 2.30
N GLY A 84 6.80 -6.80 2.08
CA GLY A 84 7.01 -6.13 0.80
C GLY A 84 6.18 -6.75 -0.33
N PHE A 85 6.50 -6.41 -1.57
CA PHE A 85 5.80 -6.88 -2.76
C PHE A 85 6.35 -8.24 -3.22
N VAL A 86 5.60 -9.31 -2.98
CA VAL A 86 5.97 -10.68 -3.35
C VAL A 86 5.22 -11.08 -4.61
N VAL A 87 5.94 -11.59 -5.62
CA VAL A 87 5.40 -11.84 -6.98
C VAL A 87 5.78 -13.22 -7.48
N ASP A 88 4.84 -13.87 -8.15
CA ASP A 88 5.04 -15.08 -8.95
C ASP A 88 4.62 -14.80 -10.40
N VAL A 89 5.45 -15.20 -11.37
CA VAL A 89 5.22 -14.95 -12.80
C VAL A 89 5.21 -16.27 -13.56
N ASN A 90 4.07 -16.61 -14.14
CA ASN A 90 3.87 -17.83 -14.92
C ASN A 90 3.59 -17.52 -16.39
N TYR A 91 3.99 -18.45 -17.25
CA TYR A 91 3.66 -18.45 -18.67
C TYR A 91 2.89 -19.72 -19.00
N LEU A 92 1.57 -19.60 -19.13
CA LEU A 92 0.66 -20.71 -19.40
C LEU A 92 0.54 -20.94 -20.92
N ARG A 93 0.36 -22.21 -21.31
CA ARG A 93 0.02 -22.63 -22.68
C ARG A 93 -1.40 -23.15 -22.72
#